data_AF-A0A953WIA5-F1
#
_entry.id   AF-A0A953WIA5-F1
#
_cell.length_a   1.000
_cell.length_b   1.000
_cell.length_c   1.000
_cell.angle_alpha   90.00
_cell.angle_beta   90.00
_cell.angle_gamma   90.00
#
_symmetry.space_group_name_H-M   'P 1'
#
loop_
_entity.id
_entity.type
_entity.pdbx_description
1 polymer ?
#
loop_
_entity_poly.entity_id
_entity_poly.type
_entity_poly.pdbx_seq_one_letter_code
_entity_poly.pdbx_strand_id
1 'polypeptide(L)'
;MTFADEGGRPWPVCHLRAEDRQLSWMRRGADLPQSWTLPVGRNTGQFAVQFDTGTVFADETRLHTPLAAIPAEAAAARVAETGADGRTGPWVPISLGTP
;
A
#
# COMPACT_ATOMS: atom_id res chain seq x y z
N MET A 1 -24.64 -13.99 -13.78
CA MET A 1 -23.75 -13.41 -12.75
C MET A 1 -22.51 -14.28 -12.70
N THR A 2 -21.39 -13.79 -13.25
CA THR A 2 -20.12 -14.52 -13.23
C THR A 2 -19.37 -14.04 -12.00
N PHE A 3 -19.12 -14.93 -11.05
CA PHE A 3 -18.26 -14.65 -9.91
C PHE A 3 -16.83 -14.55 -10.42
N ALA A 4 -16.17 -13.40 -10.22
CA ALA A 4 -14.75 -13.29 -10.52
C ALA A 4 -13.99 -14.13 -9.50
N ASP A 5 -13.16 -15.05 -9.97
CA ASP A 5 -12.23 -15.80 -9.13
C ASP A 5 -11.21 -14.80 -8.55
N GLU A 6 -11.38 -14.47 -7.26
CA GLU A 6 -10.47 -13.60 -6.51
C GLU A 6 -9.32 -14.39 -5.85
N GLY A 7 -9.31 -15.71 -6.03
CA GLY A 7 -8.26 -16.61 -5.56
C GLY A 7 -6.91 -16.26 -6.20
N GLY A 8 -6.02 -15.64 -5.43
CA GLY A 8 -4.67 -15.28 -5.88
C GLY A 8 -4.39 -13.78 -5.95
N ARG A 9 -5.36 -12.91 -5.63
CA ARG A 9 -5.04 -11.48 -5.44
C ARG A 9 -4.14 -11.30 -4.21
N PRO A 10 -3.07 -10.51 -4.31
CA PRO A 10 -2.23 -10.21 -3.15
C PRO A 10 -3.08 -9.52 -2.08
N TRP A 11 -2.78 -9.85 -0.82
CA TRP A 11 -3.55 -9.41 0.34
C TRP A 11 -3.51 -7.87 0.50
N PRO A 12 -4.54 -7.26 1.10
CA PRO A 12 -4.53 -5.83 1.37
C PRO A 12 -3.34 -5.45 2.27
N VAL A 13 -2.75 -4.29 2.00
CA VAL A 13 -1.73 -3.68 2.85
C VAL A 13 -2.35 -3.34 4.22
N CYS A 14 -1.62 -3.55 5.31
CA CYS A 14 -2.00 -3.16 6.67
C CYS A 14 -1.11 -2.02 7.21
N HIS A 15 -1.61 -1.28 8.21
CA HIS A 15 -0.84 -0.25 8.92
C HIS A 15 -0.19 0.82 8.01
N LEU A 16 -0.96 1.37 7.06
CA LEU A 16 -0.52 2.52 6.28
C LEU A 16 -0.38 3.75 7.21
N ARG A 17 0.80 4.37 7.24
CA ARG A 17 1.14 5.55 8.06
C ARG A 17 1.85 6.58 7.22
N ALA A 18 1.51 7.85 7.44
CA ALA A 18 2.21 9.00 6.88
C ALA A 18 2.77 9.85 8.03
N GLU A 19 4.07 10.12 8.02
CA GLU A 19 4.75 10.93 9.04
C GLU A 19 6.03 11.54 8.43
N ASP A 20 6.38 12.77 8.80
CA ASP A 20 7.63 13.44 8.37
C ASP A 20 7.91 13.36 6.85
N ARG A 21 6.87 13.54 6.02
CA ARG A 21 6.92 13.39 4.55
C ARG A 21 7.35 12.00 4.07
N GLN A 22 7.14 10.98 4.89
CA GLN A 22 7.38 9.60 4.55
C GLN A 22 6.09 8.78 4.71
N LEU A 23 5.76 8.05 3.66
CA LEU A 23 4.72 7.03 3.66
C LEU A 23 5.36 5.70 4.00
N SER A 24 4.80 4.98 4.95
CA SER A 24 5.26 3.65 5.37
C SER A 24 4.09 2.71 5.54
N TRP A 25 4.30 1.42 5.29
CA TRP A 25 3.25 0.42 5.38
C TRP A 25 3.78 -0.97 5.75
N MET A 26 2.89 -1.85 6.19
CA MET A 26 3.21 -3.26 6.42
C MET A 26 2.39 -4.19 5.52
N ARG A 27 3.04 -5.21 4.96
CA ARG A 27 2.32 -6.29 4.29
C ARG A 27 1.47 -7.06 5.30
N ARG A 28 0.22 -7.37 4.96
CA ARG A 28 -0.58 -8.34 5.72
C ARG A 28 -0.09 -9.75 5.37
N GLY A 29 0.63 -10.39 6.28
CA GLY A 29 0.96 -11.80 6.16
C GLY A 29 -0.30 -12.68 6.18
N ALA A 30 -0.26 -13.82 5.49
CA ALA A 30 -1.35 -14.81 5.47
C ALA A 30 -1.70 -15.35 6.87
N ASP A 31 -0.76 -15.27 7.81
CA ASP A 31 -0.85 -15.83 9.17
C ASP A 31 -0.90 -14.79 10.28
N LEU A 32 -1.39 -13.56 10.04
CA LEU A 32 -1.52 -12.57 11.13
C LEU A 32 -2.90 -12.66 11.81
N PRO A 33 -3.03 -13.35 12.97
CA PRO A 33 -4.13 -13.09 13.88
C PRO A 33 -4.09 -11.60 14.29
N GLN A 34 -5.24 -11.03 14.67
CA GLN A 34 -5.40 -9.62 15.08
C GLN A 34 -4.55 -9.20 16.32
N SER A 35 -3.59 -10.03 16.75
CA SER A 35 -2.84 -9.88 17.98
C SER A 35 -1.54 -9.09 17.75
N TRP A 36 -1.36 -8.08 18.59
CA TRP A 36 -0.33 -7.04 18.57
C TRP A 36 1.07 -7.54 18.98
N THR A 37 1.61 -8.54 18.30
CA THR A 37 3.02 -8.90 18.45
C THR A 37 3.55 -9.37 17.10
N LEU A 38 3.98 -8.41 16.28
CA LEU A 38 4.56 -8.70 14.98
C LEU A 38 6.00 -9.21 15.16
N PRO A 39 6.33 -10.49 14.88
CA PRO A 39 7.65 -10.77 14.35
C PRO A 39 7.77 -9.96 13.07
N VAL A 40 8.90 -9.28 12.89
CA VAL A 40 9.23 -8.47 11.71
C VAL A 40 9.39 -9.40 10.50
N GLY A 41 8.29 -10.00 10.04
CA GLY A 41 8.24 -10.77 8.82
C GLY A 41 8.77 -9.85 7.73
N ARG A 42 9.78 -10.32 6.99
CA ARG A 42 10.42 -9.54 5.92
C ARG A 42 9.33 -8.91 5.06
N ASN A 43 9.20 -7.59 5.13
CA ASN A 43 8.27 -6.79 4.34
C ASN A 43 8.84 -6.64 2.92
N THR A 44 9.19 -7.79 2.33
CA THR A 44 9.81 -7.93 1.02
C THR A 44 8.70 -8.27 0.05
N GLY A 45 8.45 -7.37 -0.90
CA GLY A 45 7.40 -7.47 -1.90
C GLY A 45 7.56 -6.37 -2.93
N GLN A 46 6.70 -6.38 -3.94
CA GLN A 46 6.54 -5.24 -4.84
C GLN A 46 5.29 -4.48 -4.42
N PHE A 47 5.38 -3.16 -4.40
CA PHE A 47 4.29 -2.29 -4.02
C PHE A 47 4.10 -1.21 -5.07
N ALA A 48 2.85 -0.98 -5.44
CA ALA A 48 2.43 0.15 -6.24
C ALA A 48 1.97 1.27 -5.28
N VAL A 49 2.48 2.48 -5.50
CA VAL A 49 2.14 3.67 -4.71
C VAL A 49 1.66 4.77 -5.65
N GLN A 50 0.59 5.45 -5.26
CA GLN A 50 0.09 6.63 -5.96
C GLN A 50 -0.20 7.75 -4.97
N PHE A 51 0.11 8.96 -5.39
CA PHE A 51 -0.17 10.19 -4.64
C PHE A 51 -1.22 11.01 -5.37
N ASP A 52 -2.14 11.60 -4.62
CA ASP A 52 -3.11 12.57 -5.10
C ASP A 52 -2.63 13.96 -4.72
N THR A 53 -2.45 14.84 -5.70
CA THR A 53 -1.97 16.22 -5.51
C THR A 53 -3.08 17.26 -5.67
N GLY A 54 -4.34 16.89 -5.41
CA GLY A 54 -5.50 17.79 -5.42
C GLY A 54 -6.45 17.63 -6.61
N THR A 55 -6.27 16.62 -7.47
CA THR A 55 -7.13 16.42 -8.64
C THR A 55 -7.51 14.95 -8.82
N VAL A 56 -6.52 14.06 -8.84
CA VAL A 56 -6.67 12.59 -8.91
C VAL A 56 -5.37 11.93 -8.41
N PHE A 57 -5.46 10.65 -8.03
CA PHE A 57 -4.28 9.79 -7.87
C PHE A 57 -3.49 9.72 -9.18
N ALA A 58 -2.26 10.21 -9.15
CA ALA A 58 -1.38 10.35 -10.30
C ALA A 58 -0.53 9.09 -10.54
N ASP A 59 0.65 9.28 -11.14
CA ASP A 59 1.58 8.26 -11.61
C ASP A 59 1.82 7.13 -10.60
N GLU A 60 1.85 5.89 -11.11
CA GLU A 60 2.12 4.70 -10.31
C GLU A 60 3.63 4.54 -10.11
N THR A 61 4.09 4.67 -8.87
CA THR A 61 5.48 4.36 -8.51
C THR A 61 5.56 2.94 -7.97
N ARG A 62 6.42 2.11 -8.56
CA ARG A 62 6.68 0.74 -8.09
C ARG A 62 7.92 0.69 -7.22
N LEU A 63 7.75 0.15 -6.02
CA LEU A 63 8.79 0.09 -4.99
C LEU A 63 8.96 -1.33 -4.47
N HIS A 64 10.21 -1.71 -4.22
CA HIS A 64 10.55 -2.95 -3.52
C HIS A 64 10.69 -2.76 -2.01
N THR A 65 10.62 -1.51 -1.56
CA THR A 65 10.74 -1.09 -0.17
C THR A 65 9.37 -0.68 0.37
N PRO A 66 9.08 -0.93 1.65
CA PRO A 66 7.79 -0.60 2.26
C PRO A 66 7.69 0.86 2.73
N LEU A 67 8.30 1.75 1.94
CA LEU A 67 8.45 3.16 2.25
C LEU A 67 8.58 3.96 0.96
N ALA A 68 7.93 5.11 0.94
CA ALA A 68 7.93 6.06 -0.16
C ALA A 68 8.02 7.50 0.39
N ALA A 69 8.73 8.37 -0.32
CA ALA A 69 8.71 9.80 -0.02
C ALA A 69 7.37 10.40 -0.44
N ILE A 70 6.76 11.19 0.45
CA ILE A 70 5.52 11.91 0.17
C ILE A 70 5.88 13.23 -0.53
N PRO A 71 5.36 13.47 -1.75
CA PRO A 71 5.49 14.77 -2.41
C PRO A 71 4.88 15.90 -1.57
N ALA A 72 5.46 17.09 -1.61
CA ALA A 72 4.98 18.22 -0.80
C ALA A 72 3.54 18.63 -1.14
N GLU A 73 3.13 18.49 -2.40
CA GLU A 73 1.77 18.76 -2.86
C GLU A 73 0.75 17.62 -2.62
N ALA A 74 1.16 16.50 -2.03
CA ALA A 74 0.27 15.34 -1.91
C ALA A 74 -0.77 15.53 -0.77
N ALA A 75 -2.06 15.49 -1.13
CA ALA A 75 -3.19 15.53 -0.20
C ALA A 75 -3.63 14.13 0.27
N ALA A 76 -3.43 13.11 -0.56
CA ALA A 76 -3.69 11.72 -0.20
C ALA A 76 -2.65 10.78 -0.84
N ALA A 77 -2.52 9.58 -0.28
CA ALA A 77 -1.73 8.51 -0.86
C ALA A 77 -2.52 7.21 -0.86
N ARG A 78 -2.19 6.28 -1.75
CA ARG A 78 -2.68 4.91 -1.70
C ARG A 78 -1.59 3.92 -2.08
N VAL A 79 -1.66 2.74 -1.48
CA VAL A 79 -0.68 1.67 -1.67
C VAL A 79 -1.40 0.37 -1.97
N ALA A 80 -0.86 -0.41 -2.89
CA ALA A 80 -1.28 -1.78 -3.15
C ALA A 80 -0.05 -2.68 -3.26
N GLU A 81 -0.16 -3.94 -2.84
CA GLU A 81 0.85 -4.96 -3.15
C GLU A 81 0.68 -5.42 -4.61
N THR A 82 1.79 -5.59 -5.30
CA THR A 82 1.86 -6.21 -6.62
C THR A 82 2.28 -7.67 -6.46
N GLY A 83 1.43 -8.58 -6.94
CA GLY A 83 1.70 -10.00 -6.91
C GLY A 83 2.87 -10.39 -7.82
N ALA A 84 3.41 -11.59 -7.62
CA ALA A 84 4.47 -12.12 -8.49
C ALA A 84 4.01 -12.29 -9.96
N ASP A 85 2.70 -12.34 -10.19
CA ASP A 85 2.05 -12.36 -11.51
C ASP A 85 1.90 -10.97 -12.14
N GLY A 86 2.41 -9.92 -11.48
CA GLY A 86 2.34 -8.53 -11.93
C GLY A 86 0.98 -7.87 -11.69
N ARG A 87 0.02 -8.54 -11.04
CA ARG A 87 -1.29 -7.96 -10.76
C ARG A 87 -1.25 -7.14 -9.48
N THR A 88 -1.85 -5.95 -9.55
CA THR A 88 -2.02 -5.07 -8.39
C THR A 88 -3.21 -5.54 -7.57
N GLY A 89 -2.99 -5.73 -6.27
CA GLY A 89 -4.01 -6.05 -5.29
C GLY A 89 -4.95 -4.87 -5.00
N PRO A 90 -5.76 -4.98 -3.93
CA PRO A 90 -6.64 -3.90 -3.52
C PRO A 90 -5.82 -2.69 -3.03
N TRP A 91 -6.20 -1.51 -3.51
CA TRP A 91 -5.62 -0.24 -3.08
C TRP A 91 -6.11 0.16 -1.69
N VAL A 92 -5.18 0.54 -0.83
CA VAL A 92 -5.45 1.04 0.53
C VAL A 92 -5.10 2.53 0.58
N PRO A 93 -6.08 3.43 0.75
CA PRO A 93 -5.85 4.87 0.81
C PRO A 93 -5.54 5.37 2.23
N ILE A 94 -4.83 6.51 2.31
CA ILE A 94 -4.65 7.34 3.49
C ILE A 94 -4.73 8.82 3.10
N SER A 95 -5.40 9.62 3.93
CA SER A 95 -5.35 11.08 3.82
C SER A 95 -4.08 11.59 4.51
N LEU A 96 -3.32 12.46 3.84
CA LEU A 96 -2.04 12.96 4.35
C LEU A 96 -2.19 14.18 5.26
N GLY A 97 -3.43 14.68 5.39
CA GLY A 97 -3.71 15.99 5.97
C GLY A 97 -3.33 17.09 5.00
N THR A 98 -4.07 18.20 5.03
CA THR A 98 -3.59 19.44 4.40
C THR A 98 -2.35 19.93 5.13
N PRO A 99 -1.33 20.48 4.45
CA PRO A 99 -0.28 21.25 5.11
C PRO A 99 -0.86 22.43 5.92
#